data_AF-A0A8T0HDV4-F1
#
_entry.id   AF-A0A8T0HDV4-F1
#
_cell.length_a   1.000
_cell.length_b   1.000
_cell.length_c   1.000
_cell.angle_alpha   90.00
_cell.angle_beta   90.00
_cell.angle_gamma   90.00
#
_symmetry.space_group_name_H-M   'P 1'
#
loop_
_entity.id
_entity.type
_entity.pdbx_description
1 polymer ?
#
loop_
_entity_poly.entity_id
_entity_poly.type
_entity_poly.pdbx_seq_one_letter_code
_entity_poly.pdbx_strand_id
1 'polypeptide(L)'
;MSKMMMITRAGHNMAAACLLRPVCALGACFHHPVPVSRLVASPLLPWFGASFATGVRIAEVATRRGVAPARPLRVRIAKAVTTNEATTNSKQSEGVLRKGVLLEFSKESGKYVLGVIQKPEGKKNWIATDQFGNMHSVKPQQVTFIVPGVEDFKIADLSTFTNKVETLEDSSLLEFAWEELVEAKKDVNAVELAKMCYGDGPIEYYAAHRLLMSQQVYFRCKQKGFSAIYEPRPLSQVNDLKQKQSIEDAARQKLLGYINDIRSACDQPYESKPPPNHWQSCDYSSARTDSLRAYALEVTNTPQQKQLAEEVLEALKISKKPSVAVDLLIKMGVFPVHVNLDLLKSGVPTEFSCDFLEASQHVLTSPPLDTNLADRVDLTHLKVYTIDSEDADEIDDGLSAARLPDGRIKVWIHVADPTRWVPSMHILDKEAKRRSTSIYLPTGAIPMFPMELASTVMSLRQGYETCALTVSIIFHPTGSIAESQVMCSTIRPTYRLSYDNALELLQMNVEEEADLYLLDEVAQVRRQWRMGQVSYLLEVDVESPVT
;
A
#
# COMPACT_ATOMS: atom_id res chain seq x y z
N MET A 1 -29.33 -8.88 -66.54
CA MET A 1 -30.32 -9.62 -65.73
C MET A 1 -31.00 -8.63 -64.81
N SER A 2 -32.33 -8.62 -64.88
CA SER A 2 -33.33 -7.80 -64.17
C SER A 2 -33.04 -7.58 -62.67
N LYS A 3 -33.54 -6.58 -61.95
CA LYS A 3 -34.87 -5.97 -62.02
C LYS A 3 -34.92 -4.66 -61.20
N MET A 4 -35.80 -3.82 -61.66
CA MET A 4 -36.26 -2.49 -61.25
C MET A 4 -37.19 -2.54 -60.02
N MET A 5 -37.15 -1.52 -59.15
CA MET A 5 -38.35 -1.02 -58.46
C MET A 5 -38.16 0.42 -57.92
N MET A 6 -38.86 1.37 -58.55
CA MET A 6 -39.23 2.68 -58.00
C MET A 6 -40.46 2.52 -57.09
N ILE A 7 -40.57 3.33 -56.03
CA ILE A 7 -41.83 3.98 -55.62
C ILE A 7 -41.54 5.40 -55.12
N THR A 8 -42.20 6.37 -55.75
CA THR A 8 -42.34 7.80 -55.42
C THR A 8 -43.57 8.06 -54.53
N ARG A 9 -43.55 9.10 -53.69
CA ARG A 9 -44.59 10.16 -53.67
C ARG A 9 -44.26 11.34 -52.74
N ALA A 10 -44.56 12.53 -53.26
CA ALA A 10 -44.51 13.84 -52.62
C ALA A 10 -45.83 14.20 -51.88
N GLY A 11 -45.77 15.18 -51.00
CA GLY A 11 -46.94 15.85 -50.40
C GLY A 11 -46.56 17.09 -49.58
N HIS A 12 -47.12 18.24 -49.94
CA HIS A 12 -46.88 19.60 -49.45
C HIS A 12 -47.45 19.88 -48.04
N ASN A 13 -46.89 20.85 -47.28
CA ASN A 13 -47.44 22.22 -47.08
C ASN A 13 -46.94 22.97 -45.82
N MET A 14 -46.68 24.27 -46.04
CA MET A 14 -46.85 25.46 -45.17
C MET A 14 -46.03 25.72 -43.90
N ALA A 15 -45.14 26.72 -44.04
CA ALA A 15 -45.11 28.00 -43.32
C ALA A 15 -45.23 28.06 -41.78
N ALA A 16 -44.17 28.53 -41.14
CA ALA A 16 -44.26 29.57 -40.11
C ALA A 16 -42.92 30.32 -40.01
N ALA A 17 -42.94 31.59 -40.39
CA ALA A 17 -41.93 32.57 -40.06
C ALA A 17 -42.10 33.00 -38.60
N CYS A 18 -41.02 33.18 -37.85
CA CYS A 18 -40.97 34.21 -36.82
C CYS A 18 -39.55 34.74 -36.66
N LEU A 19 -39.42 36.02 -37.01
CA LEU A 19 -38.31 36.92 -36.73
C LEU A 19 -38.24 37.20 -35.22
N LEU A 20 -37.06 37.34 -34.65
CA LEU A 20 -36.55 38.64 -34.17
C LEU A 20 -35.14 38.53 -33.60
N ARG A 21 -34.45 39.67 -33.71
CA ARG A 21 -33.01 39.92 -33.75
C ARG A 21 -32.40 40.23 -32.36
N PRO A 22 -31.06 40.38 -32.27
CA PRO A 22 -30.29 40.43 -31.03
C PRO A 22 -30.22 41.83 -30.40
N VAL A 23 -29.77 41.91 -29.15
CA VAL A 23 -29.42 43.17 -28.48
C VAL A 23 -27.96 43.13 -28.04
N CYS A 24 -27.15 43.98 -28.67
CA CYS A 24 -25.90 44.54 -28.14
C CYS A 24 -26.17 46.01 -27.81
N ALA A 25 -25.67 46.52 -26.68
CA ALA A 25 -25.25 47.92 -26.50
C ALA A 25 -24.62 48.16 -25.11
N LEU A 26 -23.38 48.67 -25.13
CA LEU A 26 -22.82 49.84 -24.40
C LEU A 26 -23.13 49.98 -22.88
N GLY A 27 -22.19 50.12 -21.94
CA GLY A 27 -20.94 50.90 -21.93
C GLY A 27 -21.16 52.26 -21.24
N ALA A 28 -20.62 52.46 -20.01
CA ALA A 28 -20.12 53.75 -19.49
C ALA A 28 -19.67 53.69 -18.00
N CYS A 29 -18.55 54.37 -17.75
CA CYS A 29 -17.76 54.51 -16.54
C CYS A 29 -18.32 55.52 -15.51
N PHE A 30 -17.87 55.45 -14.25
CA PHE A 30 -17.59 56.62 -13.38
C PHE A 30 -16.45 56.33 -12.38
N HIS A 31 -15.69 57.39 -12.06
CA HIS A 31 -14.41 57.39 -11.33
C HIS A 31 -14.53 58.07 -9.94
N HIS A 32 -13.63 57.69 -9.02
CA HIS A 32 -13.06 58.42 -7.85
C HIS A 32 -13.84 58.52 -6.50
N PRO A 33 -13.20 58.86 -5.34
CA PRO A 33 -12.26 58.03 -4.52
C PRO A 33 -12.43 58.12 -2.96
N VAL A 34 -11.94 57.11 -2.18
CA VAL A 34 -11.29 57.17 -0.81
C VAL A 34 -12.13 57.71 0.41
N PRO A 35 -12.13 57.13 1.66
CA PRO A 35 -10.94 56.81 2.46
C PRO A 35 -10.92 55.55 3.35
N VAL A 36 -9.70 55.29 3.82
CA VAL A 36 -9.25 54.29 4.80
C VAL A 36 -9.68 54.67 6.23
N SER A 37 -10.19 53.70 7.00
CA SER A 37 -10.10 53.71 8.46
C SER A 37 -10.03 52.30 9.03
N ARG A 38 -9.01 52.09 9.88
CA ARG A 38 -8.67 50.89 10.65
C ARG A 38 -9.79 50.50 11.63
N LEU A 39 -9.96 49.19 11.90
CA LEU A 39 -9.75 48.55 13.22
C LEU A 39 -10.32 47.12 13.30
N VAL A 40 -9.45 46.20 13.71
CA VAL A 40 -9.63 45.09 14.68
C VAL A 40 -10.20 43.73 14.21
N ALA A 41 -9.34 42.72 14.38
CA ALA A 41 -9.58 41.27 14.39
C ALA A 41 -10.41 40.86 15.64
N SER A 42 -11.22 39.80 15.72
CA SER A 42 -11.03 38.38 15.40
C SER A 42 -12.42 37.66 15.53
N PRO A 43 -12.53 36.32 15.67
CA PRO A 43 -13.08 35.43 14.64
C PRO A 43 -14.47 34.86 14.98
N LEU A 44 -15.27 34.55 13.95
CA LEU A 44 -16.45 33.70 14.10
C LEU A 44 -16.33 32.46 13.20
N LEU A 45 -16.52 31.32 13.87
CA LEU A 45 -16.55 29.94 13.39
C LEU A 45 -17.76 29.68 12.45
N PRO A 46 -17.75 28.54 11.73
CA PRO A 46 -18.37 28.38 10.41
C PRO A 46 -19.84 27.98 10.43
N TRP A 47 -20.52 28.35 9.33
CA TRP A 47 -21.81 27.82 8.90
C TRP A 47 -21.66 26.49 8.15
N PHE A 48 -22.49 25.52 8.52
CA PHE A 48 -22.76 24.28 7.80
C PHE A 48 -24.19 24.33 7.21
N GLY A 49 -24.38 23.73 6.03
CA GLY A 49 -25.66 23.33 5.45
C GLY A 49 -25.45 22.96 3.97
N ALA A 50 -25.86 21.81 3.43
CA ALA A 50 -26.90 20.88 3.85
C ALA A 50 -26.65 19.46 3.33
N SER A 51 -27.10 18.46 4.10
CA SER A 51 -27.43 17.11 3.60
C SER A 51 -28.77 16.68 4.23
N PHE A 52 -29.51 15.86 3.48
CA PHE A 52 -30.92 15.51 3.68
C PHE A 52 -31.19 14.66 4.94
N ALA A 53 -32.38 14.88 5.50
CA ALA A 53 -32.97 14.24 6.68
C ALA A 53 -33.24 12.73 6.49
N THR A 54 -33.19 11.90 7.55
CA THR A 54 -34.32 11.56 8.44
C THR A 54 -33.77 10.50 9.43
N GLY A 55 -34.15 10.34 10.70
CA GLY A 55 -34.98 11.08 11.64
C GLY A 55 -35.12 10.23 12.91
N VAL A 56 -34.91 10.79 14.11
CA VAL A 56 -35.51 10.35 15.39
C VAL A 56 -35.55 11.57 16.32
N ARG A 57 -36.72 11.89 16.87
CA ARG A 57 -36.94 12.98 17.83
C ARG A 57 -36.69 12.56 19.27
N ILE A 58 -36.19 13.55 20.00
CA ILE A 58 -35.85 13.66 21.42
C ILE A 58 -37.10 13.87 22.28
N ALA A 59 -37.02 13.53 23.58
CA ALA A 59 -37.78 14.20 24.64
C ALA A 59 -36.88 14.42 25.88
N GLU A 60 -37.26 15.43 26.66
CA GLU A 60 -36.43 16.39 27.38
C GLU A 60 -36.10 16.09 28.86
N VAL A 61 -35.20 16.96 29.34
CA VAL A 61 -34.56 17.14 30.65
C VAL A 61 -35.50 17.71 31.74
N ALA A 62 -35.29 17.31 33.01
CA ALA A 62 -35.36 18.23 34.18
C ALA A 62 -34.80 17.63 35.51
N THR A 63 -33.59 18.08 35.87
CA THR A 63 -33.01 18.41 37.19
C THR A 63 -33.57 17.84 38.52
N ARG A 64 -32.69 17.24 39.38
CA ARG A 64 -32.08 17.86 40.60
C ARG A 64 -31.34 16.84 41.52
N ARG A 65 -30.13 17.27 41.94
CA ARG A 65 -29.39 17.04 43.22
C ARG A 65 -29.09 15.61 43.73
N GLY A 66 -27.79 15.28 43.75
CA GLY A 66 -27.07 14.86 44.96
C GLY A 66 -26.75 13.37 45.14
N VAL A 67 -25.50 13.14 45.60
CA VAL A 67 -24.95 11.94 46.27
C VAL A 67 -24.14 10.96 45.40
N ALA A 68 -22.95 10.61 45.91
CA ALA A 68 -21.86 9.82 45.32
C ALA A 68 -22.22 8.34 45.01
N PRO A 69 -21.52 7.66 44.07
CA PRO A 69 -21.83 6.27 43.74
C PRO A 69 -21.09 5.26 44.63
N ALA A 70 -21.85 4.34 45.22
CA ALA A 70 -21.39 3.10 45.83
C ALA A 70 -21.35 1.95 44.80
N ARG A 71 -20.48 0.97 45.07
CA ARG A 71 -20.13 -0.23 44.26
C ARG A 71 -21.34 -1.07 43.81
N PRO A 72 -21.27 -1.79 42.66
CA PRO A 72 -22.32 -2.69 42.23
C PRO A 72 -22.29 -4.05 42.96
N LEU A 73 -23.49 -4.47 43.36
CA LEU A 73 -23.81 -5.75 43.99
C LEU A 73 -23.88 -6.89 42.96
N ARG A 74 -23.25 -8.02 43.32
CA ARG A 74 -23.36 -9.32 42.64
C ARG A 74 -24.72 -9.94 42.91
N VAL A 75 -25.40 -10.39 41.85
CA VAL A 75 -26.59 -11.24 41.92
C VAL A 75 -26.18 -12.66 42.37
N ARG A 76 -26.85 -13.15 43.43
CA ARG A 76 -26.76 -14.51 43.97
C ARG A 76 -27.72 -15.42 43.20
N ILE A 77 -27.22 -16.53 42.66
CA ILE A 77 -28.04 -17.70 42.32
C ILE A 77 -27.91 -18.70 43.47
N ALA A 78 -29.05 -19.21 43.92
CA ALA A 78 -29.21 -20.04 45.10
C ALA A 78 -28.64 -21.46 44.91
N LYS A 79 -28.04 -21.98 45.98
CA LYS A 79 -27.58 -23.37 46.15
C LYS A 79 -28.76 -24.33 46.24
N ALA A 80 -28.78 -25.37 45.40
CA ALA A 80 -29.36 -26.65 45.77
C ALA A 80 -28.33 -27.43 46.61
N VAL A 81 -28.80 -27.97 47.73
CA VAL A 81 -28.03 -28.79 48.67
C VAL A 81 -28.05 -30.22 48.19
N THR A 82 -26.88 -30.78 47.86
CA THR A 82 -26.61 -32.22 47.92
C THR A 82 -25.17 -32.43 48.37
N THR A 83 -25.06 -32.94 49.59
CA THR A 83 -24.04 -33.87 50.13
C THR A 83 -22.55 -33.60 49.84
N ASN A 84 -21.86 -33.28 50.93
CA ASN A 84 -20.43 -33.31 51.16
C ASN A 84 -19.68 -34.42 50.40
N GLU A 85 -18.64 -34.03 49.66
CA GLU A 85 -17.34 -34.75 49.60
C GLU A 85 -16.31 -33.88 48.86
N ALA A 86 -15.64 -33.00 49.61
CA ALA A 86 -14.49 -32.26 49.13
C ALA A 86 -13.52 -32.01 50.29
N THR A 87 -12.64 -32.98 50.57
CA THR A 87 -11.30 -32.76 51.16
C THR A 87 -10.48 -34.05 51.20
N THR A 88 -9.94 -34.49 50.07
CA THR A 88 -8.96 -35.60 50.03
C THR A 88 -8.05 -35.45 48.80
N ASN A 89 -7.19 -34.42 48.76
CA ASN A 89 -6.09 -34.38 47.78
C ASN A 89 -4.75 -33.87 48.36
N SER A 90 -4.73 -33.31 49.58
CA SER A 90 -3.48 -32.91 50.24
C SER A 90 -2.81 -34.01 51.06
N LYS A 91 -3.52 -35.09 51.42
CA LYS A 91 -3.00 -36.17 52.27
C LYS A 91 -2.36 -37.36 51.53
N GLN A 92 -2.46 -37.44 50.20
CA GLN A 92 -1.86 -38.54 49.42
C GLN A 92 -0.43 -38.28 48.92
N SER A 93 0.08 -37.04 49.01
CA SER A 93 1.39 -36.69 48.45
C SER A 93 2.61 -37.03 49.33
N GLU A 94 2.43 -37.20 50.65
CA GLU A 94 3.54 -37.40 51.59
C GLU A 94 4.17 -38.80 51.52
N GLY A 95 3.55 -39.76 50.82
CA GLY A 95 4.05 -41.15 50.70
C GLY A 95 4.56 -41.55 49.31
N VAL A 96 4.42 -40.72 48.27
CA VAL A 96 4.65 -41.13 46.87
C VAL A 96 6.03 -40.73 46.35
N LEU A 97 6.58 -39.61 46.82
CA LEU A 97 7.90 -39.14 46.42
C LEU A 97 8.95 -39.66 47.40
N ARG A 98 9.93 -40.41 46.88
CA ARG A 98 11.11 -40.89 47.62
C ARG A 98 12.34 -40.81 46.72
N LYS A 99 13.52 -40.88 47.33
CA LYS A 99 14.79 -40.96 46.58
C LYS A 99 14.72 -42.10 45.57
N GLY A 100 15.24 -41.88 44.37
CA GLY A 100 15.30 -42.89 43.30
C GLY A 100 14.10 -42.94 42.36
N VAL A 101 13.03 -42.17 42.62
CA VAL A 101 11.85 -42.13 41.74
C VAL A 101 12.15 -41.32 40.48
N LEU A 102 11.79 -41.88 39.32
CA LEU A 102 11.84 -41.23 38.00
C LEU A 102 10.51 -40.50 37.72
N LEU A 103 10.57 -39.21 37.39
CA LEU A 103 9.37 -38.40 37.14
C LEU A 103 9.61 -37.27 36.15
N GLU A 104 8.52 -36.78 35.55
CA GLU A 104 8.48 -35.57 34.75
C GLU A 104 7.87 -34.42 35.55
N PHE A 105 8.45 -33.23 35.42
CA PHE A 105 7.92 -32.01 36.04
C PHE A 105 8.00 -30.81 35.10
N SER A 106 7.08 -29.88 35.29
CA SER A 106 6.99 -28.62 34.55
C SER A 106 7.80 -27.50 35.21
N LYS A 107 8.54 -26.75 34.40
CA LYS A 107 9.22 -25.50 34.82
C LYS A 107 8.30 -24.30 34.61
N GLU A 108 8.56 -23.20 35.32
CA GLU A 108 7.83 -21.93 35.17
C GLU A 108 7.89 -21.38 33.73
N SER A 109 8.90 -21.78 32.94
CA SER A 109 9.04 -21.46 31.52
C SER A 109 8.15 -22.30 30.58
N GLY A 110 7.28 -23.17 31.10
CA GLY A 110 6.43 -24.07 30.31
C GLY A 110 7.15 -25.27 29.68
N LYS A 111 8.42 -25.51 30.02
CA LYS A 111 9.20 -26.67 29.58
C LYS A 111 9.02 -27.84 30.54
N TYR A 112 8.86 -29.05 30.02
CA TYR A 112 8.81 -30.29 30.79
C TYR A 112 10.21 -30.92 30.85
N VAL A 113 10.56 -31.46 32.01
CA VAL A 113 11.87 -32.08 32.25
C VAL A 113 11.68 -33.40 32.97
N LEU A 114 12.31 -34.45 32.43
CA LEU A 114 12.44 -35.75 33.08
C LEU A 114 13.63 -35.73 34.04
N GLY A 115 13.44 -36.23 35.26
CA GLY A 115 14.50 -36.27 36.27
C GLY A 115 14.26 -37.30 37.38
N VAL A 116 15.32 -37.56 38.13
CA VAL A 116 15.31 -38.53 39.24
C VAL A 116 15.39 -37.81 40.58
N ILE A 117 14.49 -38.15 41.51
CA ILE A 117 14.46 -37.58 42.85
C ILE A 117 15.68 -38.01 43.67
N GLN A 118 16.40 -37.03 44.21
CA GLN A 118 17.62 -37.26 45.01
C GLN A 118 17.37 -37.15 46.51
N LYS A 119 16.76 -36.04 46.94
CA LYS A 119 16.56 -35.74 48.37
C LYS A 119 15.42 -34.75 48.58
N PRO A 120 14.79 -34.74 49.76
CA PRO A 120 13.84 -33.68 50.12
C PRO A 120 14.56 -32.34 50.28
N GLU A 121 13.87 -31.26 49.94
CA GLU A 121 14.27 -29.87 50.12
C GLU A 121 13.27 -29.18 51.05
N GLY A 122 13.61 -29.11 52.34
CA GLY A 122 12.70 -28.63 53.37
C GLY A 122 11.52 -29.57 53.62
N LYS A 123 10.36 -29.01 53.99
CA LYS A 123 9.17 -29.80 54.38
C LYS A 123 8.26 -30.22 53.22
N LYS A 124 8.37 -29.57 52.06
CA LYS A 124 7.37 -29.70 50.98
C LYS A 124 7.95 -29.88 49.57
N ASN A 125 9.23 -29.59 49.36
CA ASN A 125 9.85 -29.65 48.03
C ASN A 125 10.83 -30.82 47.95
N TRP A 126 11.22 -31.16 46.72
CA TRP A 126 12.18 -32.21 46.43
C TRP A 126 13.21 -31.74 45.42
N ILE A 127 14.44 -32.24 45.51
CA ILE A 127 15.45 -32.02 44.48
C ILE A 127 15.43 -33.19 43.51
N ALA A 128 15.22 -32.89 42.23
CA ALA A 128 15.36 -33.83 41.13
C ALA A 128 16.58 -33.46 40.26
N THR A 129 17.29 -34.46 39.75
CA THR A 129 18.42 -34.27 38.83
C THR A 129 18.03 -34.71 37.43
N ASP A 130 18.31 -33.86 36.43
CA ASP A 130 18.05 -34.15 35.01
C ASP A 130 19.19 -34.94 34.33
N GLN A 131 19.01 -35.27 33.05
CA GLN A 131 19.98 -36.04 32.26
C GLN A 131 21.33 -35.33 32.04
N PHE A 132 21.41 -34.02 32.27
CA PHE A 132 22.64 -33.23 32.17
C PHE A 132 23.29 -33.00 33.53
N GLY A 133 22.75 -33.62 34.59
CA GLY A 133 23.25 -33.45 35.95
C GLY A 133 22.78 -32.18 36.65
N ASN A 134 21.90 -31.38 36.04
CA ASN A 134 21.39 -30.18 36.69
C ASN A 134 20.37 -30.54 37.77
N MET A 135 20.48 -29.89 38.92
CA MET A 135 19.58 -30.06 40.06
C MET A 135 18.45 -29.05 40.00
N HIS A 136 17.20 -29.50 40.14
CA HIS A 136 16.00 -28.68 40.10
C HIS A 136 15.18 -28.86 41.39
N SER A 137 14.75 -27.74 42.00
CA SER A 137 13.75 -27.75 43.08
C SER A 137 12.37 -28.00 42.48
N VAL A 138 11.74 -29.11 42.83
CA VAL A 138 10.43 -29.55 42.33
C VAL A 138 9.40 -29.48 43.46
N LYS A 139 8.35 -28.68 43.25
CA LYS A 139 7.15 -28.70 44.10
C LYS A 139 6.27 -29.88 43.67
N PRO A 140 5.56 -30.56 44.59
CA PRO A 140 4.68 -31.69 44.24
C PRO A 140 3.64 -31.36 43.16
N GLN A 141 3.20 -30.11 43.09
CA GLN A 141 2.24 -29.61 42.09
C GLN A 141 2.82 -29.45 40.68
N GLN A 142 4.15 -29.39 40.55
CA GLN A 142 4.84 -29.26 39.27
C GLN A 142 5.05 -30.61 38.58
N VAL A 143 4.93 -31.71 39.32
CA VAL A 143 5.08 -33.06 38.78
C VAL A 143 3.91 -33.37 37.86
N THR A 144 4.23 -33.69 36.61
CA THR A 144 3.24 -34.01 35.56
C THR A 144 3.03 -35.49 35.41
N PHE A 145 4.05 -36.32 35.72
CA PHE A 145 3.96 -37.77 35.63
C PHE A 145 5.03 -38.44 36.49
N ILE A 146 4.69 -39.56 37.14
CA ILE A 146 5.67 -40.44 37.81
C ILE A 146 5.72 -41.73 37.03
N VAL A 147 6.92 -42.14 36.60
CA VAL A 147 7.10 -43.36 35.81
C VAL A 147 6.90 -44.58 36.71
N PRO A 148 5.84 -45.39 36.51
CA PRO A 148 5.58 -46.55 37.36
C PRO A 148 6.59 -47.68 37.14
N GLY A 149 6.76 -48.53 38.16
CA GLY A 149 7.60 -49.73 38.07
C GLY A 149 9.11 -49.47 38.14
N VAL A 150 9.51 -48.25 38.49
CA VAL A 150 10.91 -47.86 38.63
C VAL A 150 11.18 -47.43 40.06
N GLU A 151 12.00 -48.20 40.76
CA GLU A 151 12.55 -47.86 42.07
C GLU A 151 14.07 -47.73 41.95
N ASP A 152 14.67 -46.72 42.58
CA ASP A 152 16.12 -46.46 42.56
C ASP A 152 16.75 -46.27 41.16
N PHE A 153 16.11 -45.47 40.30
CA PHE A 153 16.64 -45.16 38.97
C PHE A 153 17.99 -44.44 39.03
N LYS A 154 18.94 -44.85 38.18
CA LYS A 154 20.25 -44.21 38.09
C LYS A 154 20.21 -43.07 37.08
N ILE A 155 20.72 -41.90 37.47
CA ILE A 155 20.82 -40.71 36.59
C ILE A 155 21.58 -41.04 35.30
N ALA A 156 22.61 -41.89 35.37
CA ALA A 156 23.42 -42.30 34.22
C ALA A 156 22.59 -42.99 33.12
N ASP A 157 21.45 -43.60 33.47
CA ASP A 157 20.59 -44.33 32.54
C ASP A 157 19.50 -43.45 31.91
N LEU A 158 19.37 -42.17 32.33
CA LEU A 158 18.34 -41.23 31.83
C LEU A 158 18.43 -41.01 30.32
N SER A 159 19.63 -40.79 29.77
CA SER A 159 19.81 -40.56 28.34
C SER A 159 19.40 -41.78 27.51
N THR A 160 19.78 -42.97 27.96
CA THR A 160 19.40 -44.23 27.33
C THR A 160 17.90 -44.46 27.40
N PHE A 161 17.27 -44.12 28.53
CA PHE A 161 15.81 -44.19 28.70
C PHE A 161 15.09 -43.24 27.75
N THR A 162 15.47 -41.96 27.70
CA THR A 162 14.86 -40.97 26.82
C THR A 162 14.98 -41.37 25.34
N ASN A 163 16.15 -41.86 24.91
CA ASN A 163 16.34 -42.32 23.53
C ASN A 163 15.42 -43.50 23.19
N LYS A 164 15.26 -44.46 24.11
CA LYS A 164 14.34 -45.61 23.89
C LYS A 164 12.88 -45.16 23.81
N VAL A 165 12.49 -44.17 24.60
CA VAL A 165 11.14 -43.58 24.56
C VAL A 165 10.90 -42.93 23.20
N GLU A 166 11.84 -42.12 22.71
CA GLU A 166 11.73 -41.44 21.41
C GLU A 166 11.63 -42.43 20.24
N THR A 167 12.29 -43.59 20.32
CA THR A 167 12.14 -44.64 19.28
C THR A 167 10.78 -45.33 19.27
N LEU A 168 10.00 -45.24 20.36
CA LEU A 168 8.68 -45.84 20.48
C LEU A 168 7.54 -44.85 20.20
N GLU A 169 7.79 -43.55 20.12
CA GLU A 169 6.74 -42.56 19.87
C GLU A 169 6.18 -42.70 18.44
N ASP A 170 4.95 -43.20 18.32
CA ASP A 170 4.22 -43.31 17.05
C ASP A 170 2.83 -42.67 17.24
N SER A 171 2.59 -41.56 16.53
CA SER A 171 1.33 -40.82 16.62
C SER A 171 0.15 -41.56 15.99
N SER A 172 0.37 -42.55 15.12
CA SER A 172 -0.70 -43.32 14.50
C SER A 172 -1.42 -44.22 15.52
N LEU A 173 -0.71 -44.69 16.54
CA LEU A 173 -1.25 -45.54 17.61
C LEU A 173 -2.31 -44.81 18.46
N LEU A 174 -2.23 -43.48 18.54
CA LEU A 174 -3.19 -42.68 19.30
C LEU A 174 -4.58 -42.68 18.67
N GLU A 175 -4.66 -42.75 17.34
CA GLU A 175 -5.92 -42.79 16.61
C GLU A 175 -6.65 -44.12 16.86
N PHE A 176 -5.93 -45.23 16.77
CA PHE A 176 -6.47 -46.57 17.06
C PHE A 176 -6.97 -46.68 18.51
N ALA A 177 -6.15 -46.23 19.48
CA ALA A 177 -6.54 -46.26 20.89
C ALA A 177 -7.74 -45.35 21.17
N TRP A 178 -7.83 -44.21 20.49
CA TRP A 178 -8.97 -43.31 20.60
C TRP A 178 -10.26 -43.95 20.08
N GLU A 179 -10.24 -44.61 18.92
CA GLU A 179 -11.42 -45.31 18.37
C GLU A 179 -11.96 -46.36 19.35
N GLU A 180 -11.07 -47.20 19.89
CA GLU A 180 -11.43 -48.25 20.86
C GLU A 180 -12.02 -47.66 22.16
N LEU A 181 -11.40 -46.60 22.70
CA LEU A 181 -11.84 -45.97 23.95
C LEU A 181 -13.15 -45.19 23.81
N VAL A 182 -13.41 -44.61 22.62
CA VAL A 182 -14.71 -44.00 22.29
C VAL A 182 -15.81 -45.05 22.27
N GLU A 183 -15.59 -46.20 21.63
CA GLU A 183 -16.56 -47.29 21.59
C GLU A 183 -16.82 -47.86 23.00
N ALA A 184 -15.76 -48.05 23.78
CA ALA A 184 -15.84 -48.54 25.15
C ALA A 184 -16.41 -47.51 26.15
N LYS A 185 -16.49 -46.22 25.79
CA LYS A 185 -16.83 -45.09 26.67
C LYS A 185 -15.97 -45.04 27.93
N LYS A 186 -14.66 -45.26 27.77
CA LYS A 186 -13.70 -45.29 28.88
C LYS A 186 -12.72 -44.14 28.82
N ASP A 187 -12.47 -43.55 29.98
CA ASP A 187 -11.31 -42.68 30.18
C ASP A 187 -10.05 -43.55 30.26
N VAL A 188 -8.88 -42.95 29.97
CA VAL A 188 -7.59 -43.65 29.96
C VAL A 188 -6.52 -42.84 30.70
N ASN A 189 -5.62 -43.52 31.40
CA ASN A 189 -4.37 -42.93 31.88
C ASN A 189 -3.17 -43.43 31.05
N ALA A 190 -1.99 -42.81 31.22
CA ALA A 190 -0.82 -43.18 30.42
C ALA A 190 -0.39 -44.65 30.57
N VAL A 191 -0.65 -45.27 31.73
CA VAL A 191 -0.32 -46.68 32.01
C VAL A 191 -1.23 -47.62 31.23
N GLU A 192 -2.53 -47.33 31.24
CA GLU A 192 -3.54 -48.07 30.47
C GLU A 192 -3.31 -47.91 28.97
N LEU A 193 -3.06 -46.69 28.50
CA LEU A 193 -2.77 -46.43 27.09
C LEU A 193 -1.52 -47.17 26.62
N ALA A 194 -0.46 -47.17 27.44
CA ALA A 194 0.76 -47.92 27.12
C ALA A 194 0.50 -49.42 26.98
N LYS A 195 -0.29 -50.02 27.88
CA LYS A 195 -0.65 -51.45 27.77
C LYS A 195 -1.44 -51.75 26.50
N MET A 196 -2.22 -50.80 26.00
CA MET A 196 -2.96 -50.94 24.73
C MET A 196 -2.05 -50.78 23.51
N CYS A 197 -1.15 -49.80 23.51
CA CYS A 197 -0.39 -49.41 22.31
C CYS A 197 1.02 -50.03 22.20
N TYR A 198 1.67 -50.28 23.33
CA TYR A 198 3.11 -50.56 23.39
C TYR A 198 3.43 -51.84 24.14
N GLY A 199 2.91 -51.99 25.36
CA GLY A 199 3.26 -53.05 26.27
C GLY A 199 3.24 -52.60 27.73
N ASP A 200 3.75 -53.48 28.59
CA ASP A 200 3.66 -53.34 30.04
C ASP A 200 5.04 -53.03 30.63
N GLY A 201 5.45 -51.76 30.61
CA GLY A 201 6.78 -51.37 31.10
C GLY A 201 7.01 -49.87 31.27
N PRO A 202 8.03 -49.47 32.05
CA PRO A 202 8.32 -48.07 32.37
C PRO A 202 8.55 -47.15 31.15
N ILE A 203 9.19 -47.68 30.10
CA ILE A 203 9.52 -46.92 28.90
C ILE A 203 8.22 -46.63 28.13
N GLU A 204 7.39 -47.65 27.99
CA GLU A 204 6.10 -47.64 27.33
C GLU A 204 5.13 -46.68 28.03
N TYR A 205 5.10 -46.70 29.37
CA TYR A 205 4.30 -45.77 30.19
C TYR A 205 4.67 -44.31 29.93
N TYR A 206 5.97 -44.01 29.86
CA TYR A 206 6.42 -42.63 29.63
C TYR A 206 6.20 -42.20 28.17
N ALA A 207 6.37 -43.11 27.20
CA ALA A 207 6.05 -42.84 25.79
C ALA A 207 4.56 -42.50 25.62
N ALA A 208 3.67 -43.28 26.21
CA ALA A 208 2.22 -43.01 26.19
C ALA A 208 1.86 -41.68 26.86
N HIS A 209 2.51 -41.33 27.97
CA HIS A 209 2.33 -40.02 28.63
C HIS A 209 2.75 -38.85 27.72
N ARG A 210 3.93 -38.95 27.09
CA ARG A 210 4.42 -37.91 26.16
C ARG A 210 3.51 -37.75 24.95
N LEU A 211 2.99 -38.85 24.40
CA LEU A 211 2.00 -38.82 23.33
C LEU A 211 0.71 -38.10 23.74
N LEU A 212 0.11 -38.46 24.87
CA LEU A 212 -1.11 -37.82 25.39
C LEU A 212 -0.93 -36.32 25.68
N MET A 213 0.28 -35.91 26.08
CA MET A 213 0.60 -34.51 26.35
C MET A 213 0.85 -33.69 25.08
N SER A 214 1.52 -34.27 24.08
CA SER A 214 1.89 -33.60 22.83
C SER A 214 0.73 -33.53 21.82
N GLN A 215 -0.08 -34.58 21.71
CA GLN A 215 -1.14 -34.73 20.72
C GLN A 215 -2.53 -34.55 21.37
N GLN A 216 -2.96 -33.30 21.54
CA GLN A 216 -4.26 -32.98 22.19
C GLN A 216 -5.49 -33.07 21.27
N VAL A 217 -5.32 -33.62 20.07
CA VAL A 217 -6.36 -33.75 19.04
C VAL A 217 -7.40 -34.79 19.42
N TYR A 218 -6.96 -35.96 19.92
CA TYR A 218 -7.83 -37.10 20.21
C TYR A 218 -8.34 -37.12 21.66
N PHE A 219 -7.50 -36.70 22.61
CA PHE A 219 -7.79 -36.77 24.03
C PHE A 219 -7.82 -35.39 24.67
N ARG A 220 -8.60 -35.26 25.74
CA ARG A 220 -8.61 -34.08 26.62
C ARG A 220 -8.25 -34.50 28.03
N CYS A 221 -7.32 -33.79 28.66
CA CYS A 221 -6.99 -34.03 30.07
C CYS A 221 -8.17 -33.60 30.97
N LYS A 222 -8.76 -34.56 31.67
CA LYS A 222 -9.90 -34.39 32.59
C LYS A 222 -9.43 -34.14 34.02
N GLN A 223 -8.40 -34.87 34.45
CA GLN A 223 -7.79 -34.72 35.77
C GLN A 223 -6.26 -34.65 35.64
N LYS A 224 -5.67 -33.60 36.22
CA LYS A 224 -4.22 -33.42 36.31
C LYS A 224 -3.67 -34.02 37.60
N GLY A 225 -2.42 -34.46 37.57
CA GLY A 225 -1.71 -34.99 38.73
C GLY A 225 -0.73 -36.09 38.33
N PHE A 226 -0.25 -36.85 39.31
CA PHE A 226 0.73 -37.92 39.13
C PHE A 226 0.28 -39.05 38.18
N SER A 227 -1.03 -39.28 38.11
CA SER A 227 -1.68 -40.15 37.13
C SER A 227 -2.79 -39.35 36.46
N ALA A 228 -2.43 -38.61 35.41
CA ALA A 228 -3.39 -37.80 34.67
C ALA A 228 -4.38 -38.70 33.93
N ILE A 229 -5.67 -38.35 33.99
CA ILE A 229 -6.76 -39.06 33.33
C ILE A 229 -7.21 -38.26 32.12
N TYR A 230 -7.32 -38.93 30.99
CA TYR A 230 -7.68 -38.38 29.71
C TYR A 230 -9.01 -38.96 29.24
N GLU A 231 -9.92 -38.09 28.82
CA GLU A 231 -11.17 -38.48 28.17
C GLU A 231 -11.00 -38.44 26.65
N PRO A 232 -11.45 -39.48 25.90
CA PRO A 232 -11.47 -39.42 24.44
C PRO A 232 -12.49 -38.36 23.97
N ARG A 233 -12.10 -37.54 22.99
CA ARG A 233 -12.98 -36.50 22.44
C ARG A 233 -14.01 -37.11 21.49
N PRO A 234 -15.19 -36.49 21.32
CA PRO A 234 -16.15 -36.90 20.29
C PRO A 234 -15.58 -36.77 18.88
N LEU A 235 -16.00 -37.65 17.96
CA LEU A 235 -15.57 -37.64 16.55
C LEU A 235 -15.72 -36.27 15.87
N SER A 236 -16.81 -35.54 16.15
CA SER A 236 -17.00 -34.19 15.62
C SER A 236 -15.89 -33.23 16.04
N GLN A 237 -15.52 -33.22 17.32
CA GLN A 237 -14.43 -32.37 17.82
C GLN A 237 -13.08 -32.78 17.25
N VAL A 238 -12.82 -34.08 17.09
CA VAL A 238 -11.58 -34.58 16.49
C VAL A 238 -11.48 -34.14 15.03
N ASN A 239 -12.56 -34.27 14.26
CA ASN A 239 -12.61 -33.82 12.87
C ASN A 239 -12.38 -32.30 12.75
N ASP A 240 -13.02 -31.50 13.60
CA ASP A 240 -12.82 -30.04 13.63
C ASP A 240 -11.37 -29.66 13.94
N LEU A 241 -10.74 -30.33 14.91
CA LEU A 241 -9.34 -30.11 15.28
C LEU A 241 -8.36 -30.56 14.19
N LYS A 242 -8.59 -31.74 13.57
CA LYS A 242 -7.80 -32.22 12.43
C LYS A 242 -7.92 -31.27 11.24
N GLN A 243 -9.12 -30.79 10.93
CA GLN A 243 -9.33 -29.83 9.86
C GLN A 243 -8.61 -28.51 10.15
N LYS A 244 -8.70 -28.00 11.38
CA LYS A 244 -7.98 -26.81 11.80
C LYS A 244 -6.46 -26.97 11.66
N GLN A 245 -5.91 -28.08 12.13
CA GLN A 245 -4.48 -28.38 12.02
C GLN A 245 -4.04 -28.49 10.55
N SER A 246 -4.83 -29.16 9.70
CA SER A 246 -4.57 -29.25 8.27
C SER A 246 -4.56 -27.87 7.58
N ILE A 247 -5.48 -26.97 7.94
CA ILE A 247 -5.50 -25.59 7.44
C ILE A 247 -4.24 -24.83 7.90
N GLU A 248 -3.86 -24.95 9.18
CA GLU A 248 -2.66 -24.32 9.74
C GLU A 248 -1.37 -24.84 9.07
N ASP A 249 -1.28 -26.15 8.87
CA ASP A 249 -0.14 -26.80 8.20
C ASP A 249 -0.06 -26.38 6.72
N ALA A 250 -1.19 -26.33 6.01
CA ALA A 250 -1.24 -25.84 4.64
C ALA A 250 -0.84 -24.36 4.54
N ALA A 251 -1.29 -23.51 5.47
CA ALA A 251 -0.89 -22.12 5.54
C ALA A 251 0.61 -21.97 5.82
N ARG A 252 1.16 -22.79 6.72
CA ARG A 252 2.58 -22.85 7.03
C ARG A 252 3.42 -23.29 5.83
N GLN A 253 2.96 -24.30 5.08
CA GLN A 253 3.63 -24.75 3.86
C GLN A 253 3.66 -23.65 2.79
N LYS A 254 2.55 -22.93 2.60
CA LYS A 254 2.52 -21.77 1.69
C LYS A 254 3.50 -20.68 2.09
N LEU A 255 3.60 -20.37 3.38
CA LEU A 255 4.56 -19.39 3.89
C LEU A 255 5.99 -19.86 3.61
N LEU A 256 6.32 -21.11 3.91
CA LEU A 256 7.64 -21.68 3.66
C LEU A 256 8.02 -21.65 2.17
N GLY A 257 7.07 -21.97 1.28
CA GLY A 257 7.25 -21.84 -0.17
C GLY A 257 7.63 -20.41 -0.56
N TYR A 258 6.81 -19.44 -0.15
CA TYR A 258 7.07 -18.02 -0.42
C TYR A 258 8.41 -17.53 0.15
N ILE A 259 8.79 -17.97 1.36
CA ILE A 259 10.09 -17.64 1.95
C ILE A 259 11.26 -18.24 1.15
N ASN A 260 11.11 -19.45 0.62
CA ASN A 260 12.13 -20.06 -0.22
C ASN A 260 12.27 -19.33 -1.56
N ASP A 261 11.16 -18.88 -2.15
CA ASP A 261 11.18 -18.06 -3.37
C ASP A 261 11.91 -16.73 -3.12
N ILE A 262 11.64 -16.07 -1.98
CA ILE A 262 12.35 -14.85 -1.56
C ILE A 262 13.86 -15.11 -1.46
N ARG A 263 14.27 -16.18 -0.76
CA ARG A 263 15.69 -16.51 -0.60
C ARG A 263 16.36 -16.76 -1.94
N SER A 264 15.73 -17.57 -2.78
CA SER A 264 16.19 -17.86 -4.14
C SER A 264 16.41 -16.57 -4.95
N ALA A 265 15.45 -15.64 -4.92
CA ALA A 265 15.56 -14.35 -5.60
C ALA A 265 16.66 -13.45 -5.01
N CYS A 266 16.86 -13.49 -3.68
CA CYS A 266 17.89 -12.70 -3.01
C CYS A 266 19.31 -13.16 -3.37
N ASP A 267 19.50 -14.46 -3.65
CA ASP A 267 20.79 -15.05 -3.99
C ASP A 267 21.18 -14.84 -5.47
N GLN A 268 20.25 -14.38 -6.31
CA GLN A 268 20.49 -14.12 -7.73
C GLN A 268 21.18 -12.76 -7.98
N PRO A 269 22.04 -12.67 -9.02
CA PRO A 269 22.58 -11.39 -9.47
C PRO A 269 21.47 -10.49 -10.01
N TYR A 270 21.68 -9.18 -9.99
CA TYR A 270 20.64 -8.18 -10.27
C TYR A 270 19.94 -8.38 -11.63
N GLU A 271 20.68 -8.67 -12.71
CA GLU A 271 20.08 -8.85 -14.04
C GLU A 271 19.22 -10.12 -14.17
N SER A 272 19.39 -11.09 -13.26
CA SER A 272 18.66 -12.35 -13.27
C SER A 272 17.50 -12.38 -12.27
N LYS A 273 17.26 -11.29 -11.53
CA LYS A 273 16.20 -11.23 -10.53
C LYS A 273 14.82 -11.33 -11.16
N PRO A 274 13.84 -11.92 -10.46
CA PRO A 274 12.49 -11.99 -10.97
C PRO A 274 11.90 -10.57 -11.13
N PRO A 275 11.21 -10.29 -12.23
CA PRO A 275 10.52 -9.01 -12.41
C PRO A 275 9.39 -8.84 -11.37
N PRO A 276 8.95 -7.60 -11.08
CA PRO A 276 7.94 -7.33 -10.03
C PRO A 276 6.63 -8.13 -10.18
N ASN A 277 6.19 -8.38 -11.42
CA ASN A 277 4.97 -9.16 -11.72
C ASN A 277 5.06 -10.65 -11.31
N HIS A 278 6.26 -11.21 -11.14
CA HIS A 278 6.47 -12.57 -10.65
C HIS A 278 5.80 -12.79 -9.29
N TRP A 279 5.90 -11.79 -8.42
CA TRP A 279 5.36 -11.81 -7.07
C TRP A 279 3.83 -11.66 -7.01
N GLN A 280 3.21 -11.31 -8.13
CA GLN A 280 1.76 -11.15 -8.31
C GLN A 280 1.11 -12.38 -8.98
N SER A 281 1.83 -13.51 -9.06
CA SER A 281 1.34 -14.75 -9.69
C SER A 281 0.14 -15.39 -8.98
N CYS A 282 -0.06 -15.12 -7.68
CA CYS A 282 -1.23 -15.57 -6.94
C CYS A 282 -1.60 -14.59 -5.82
N ASP A 283 -2.85 -14.65 -5.35
CA ASP A 283 -3.36 -13.80 -4.27
C ASP A 283 -2.51 -13.87 -2.99
N TYR A 284 -1.96 -15.04 -2.69
CA TYR A 284 -1.16 -15.26 -1.47
C TYR A 284 0.16 -14.48 -1.49
N SER A 285 0.91 -14.58 -2.60
CA SER A 285 2.19 -13.89 -2.77
C SER A 285 1.99 -12.40 -3.00
N SER A 286 0.96 -12.01 -3.76
CA SER A 286 0.62 -10.61 -4.02
C SER A 286 0.31 -9.89 -2.72
N ALA A 287 -0.60 -10.41 -1.90
CA ALA A 287 -1.01 -9.78 -0.66
C ALA A 287 0.17 -9.53 0.31
N ARG A 288 1.13 -10.46 0.39
CA ARG A 288 2.32 -10.32 1.25
C ARG A 288 3.35 -9.36 0.68
N THR A 289 3.58 -9.41 -0.62
CA THR A 289 4.51 -8.48 -1.30
C THR A 289 3.99 -7.05 -1.21
N ASP A 290 2.68 -6.85 -1.41
CA ASP A 290 2.02 -5.56 -1.26
C ASP A 290 2.04 -5.07 0.20
N SER A 291 1.87 -5.98 1.15
CA SER A 291 1.99 -5.67 2.58
C SER A 291 3.41 -5.25 2.96
N LEU A 292 4.44 -5.94 2.45
CA LEU A 292 5.85 -5.57 2.63
C LEU A 292 6.13 -4.19 2.01
N ARG A 293 5.63 -3.92 0.81
CA ARG A 293 5.75 -2.61 0.14
C ARG A 293 5.10 -1.50 0.95
N ALA A 294 3.86 -1.69 1.42
CA ALA A 294 3.18 -0.73 2.26
C ALA A 294 3.94 -0.48 3.58
N TYR A 295 4.48 -1.54 4.19
CA TYR A 295 5.28 -1.47 5.41
C TYR A 295 6.61 -0.72 5.19
N ALA A 296 7.29 -0.99 4.08
CA ALA A 296 8.53 -0.32 3.69
C ALA A 296 8.34 1.19 3.45
N LEU A 297 7.21 1.56 2.85
CA LEU A 297 6.86 2.96 2.58
C LEU A 297 6.27 3.69 3.79
N GLU A 298 5.96 2.96 4.88
CA GLU A 298 5.27 3.52 6.06
C GLU A 298 3.89 4.12 5.72
N VAL A 299 3.29 3.68 4.62
CA VAL A 299 1.93 4.07 4.16
C VAL A 299 0.92 2.96 4.50
N THR A 300 1.22 2.11 5.48
CA THR A 300 0.33 1.01 5.87
C THR A 300 -1.03 1.53 6.33
N ASN A 301 -2.07 1.17 5.59
CA ASN A 301 -3.43 1.63 5.85
C ASN A 301 -4.21 0.70 6.80
N THR A 302 -3.70 -0.51 7.10
CA THR A 302 -4.42 -1.48 7.95
C THR A 302 -3.51 -2.28 8.90
N PRO A 303 -4.00 -2.66 10.09
CA PRO A 303 -3.29 -3.57 11.01
C PRO A 303 -2.95 -4.93 10.37
N GLN A 304 -3.79 -5.40 9.45
CA GLN A 304 -3.60 -6.68 8.75
C GLN A 304 -2.38 -6.66 7.83
N GLN A 305 -2.18 -5.60 7.05
CA GLN A 305 -0.99 -5.45 6.20
C GLN A 305 0.29 -5.45 7.03
N LYS A 306 0.29 -4.72 8.15
CA LYS A 306 1.44 -4.70 9.07
C LYS A 306 1.74 -6.10 9.61
N GLN A 307 0.71 -6.84 10.03
CA GLN A 307 0.87 -8.22 10.52
C GLN A 307 1.45 -9.15 9.45
N LEU A 308 0.98 -9.08 8.21
CA LEU A 308 1.48 -9.90 7.10
C LEU A 308 2.94 -9.57 6.77
N ALA A 309 3.32 -8.30 6.75
CA ALA A 309 4.71 -7.89 6.53
C ALA A 309 5.63 -8.40 7.65
N GLU A 310 5.22 -8.22 8.91
CA GLU A 310 6.00 -8.68 10.06
C GLU A 310 6.09 -10.21 10.15
N GLU A 311 5.07 -10.96 9.71
CA GLU A 311 5.11 -12.42 9.58
C GLU A 311 6.23 -12.86 8.62
N VAL A 312 6.35 -12.20 7.47
CA VAL A 312 7.39 -12.51 6.49
C VAL A 312 8.79 -12.19 7.03
N LEU A 313 8.96 -11.02 7.65
CA LEU A 313 10.25 -10.61 8.25
C LEU A 313 10.66 -11.56 9.40
N GLU A 314 9.71 -11.98 10.23
CA GLU A 314 9.93 -12.97 11.30
C GLU A 314 10.35 -14.33 10.72
N ALA A 315 9.66 -14.81 9.68
CA ALA A 315 9.97 -16.10 9.04
C ALA A 315 11.35 -16.09 8.35
N LEU A 316 11.80 -14.93 7.87
CA LEU A 316 13.16 -14.71 7.37
C LEU A 316 14.20 -14.51 8.47
N LYS A 317 13.78 -14.36 9.74
CA LYS A 317 14.64 -14.08 10.90
C LYS A 317 15.41 -12.76 10.78
N ILE A 318 14.76 -11.73 10.24
CA ILE A 318 15.33 -10.38 10.09
C ILE A 318 14.54 -9.34 10.91
N SER A 319 15.14 -8.16 11.13
CA SER A 319 14.55 -7.12 11.99
C SER A 319 13.27 -6.54 11.38
N LYS A 320 12.23 -6.36 12.22
CA LYS A 320 10.95 -5.73 11.87
C LYS A 320 11.08 -4.21 11.83
N LYS A 321 11.74 -3.69 10.79
CA LYS A 321 11.91 -2.24 10.55
C LYS A 321 11.55 -1.91 9.10
N PRO A 322 10.92 -0.76 8.83
CA PRO A 322 10.62 -0.33 7.45
C PRO A 322 11.85 -0.28 6.55
N SER A 323 12.99 0.23 7.05
CA SER A 323 14.25 0.28 6.28
C SER A 323 14.73 -1.10 5.84
N VAL A 324 14.57 -2.12 6.69
CA VAL A 324 14.95 -3.51 6.37
C VAL A 324 14.01 -4.11 5.33
N ALA A 325 12.73 -3.72 5.35
CA ALA A 325 11.78 -4.12 4.32
C ALA A 325 12.10 -3.48 2.96
N VAL A 326 12.58 -2.23 2.92
CA VAL A 326 13.11 -1.61 1.69
C VAL A 326 14.27 -2.44 1.13
N ASP A 327 15.28 -2.72 1.96
CA ASP A 327 16.44 -3.51 1.55
C ASP A 327 16.04 -4.90 1.02
N LEU A 328 15.07 -5.53 1.68
CA LEU A 328 14.52 -6.81 1.24
C LEU A 328 13.82 -6.70 -0.11
N LEU A 329 12.99 -5.69 -0.34
CA LEU A 329 12.29 -5.48 -1.61
C LEU A 329 13.25 -5.22 -2.78
N ILE A 330 14.36 -4.52 -2.53
CA ILE A 330 15.45 -4.35 -3.51
C ILE A 330 16.13 -5.70 -3.77
N LYS A 331 16.38 -6.49 -2.72
CA LYS A 331 16.96 -7.84 -2.87
C LYS A 331 16.03 -8.80 -3.61
N MET A 332 14.72 -8.68 -3.45
CA MET A 332 13.71 -9.46 -4.17
C MET A 332 13.54 -9.06 -5.64
N GLY A 333 14.12 -7.94 -6.08
CA GLY A 333 13.88 -7.37 -7.42
C GLY A 333 12.52 -6.68 -7.57
N VAL A 334 11.79 -6.47 -6.47
CA VAL A 334 10.51 -5.75 -6.47
C VAL A 334 10.75 -4.25 -6.61
N PHE A 335 11.76 -3.73 -5.91
CA PHE A 335 12.23 -2.36 -6.08
C PHE A 335 13.54 -2.33 -6.86
N PRO A 336 13.74 -1.33 -7.74
CA PRO A 336 15.05 -1.08 -8.31
C PRO A 336 16.03 -0.62 -7.23
N VAL A 337 17.33 -0.76 -7.47
CA VAL A 337 18.39 -0.34 -6.53
C VAL A 337 18.25 1.14 -6.17
N HIS A 338 17.92 1.99 -7.14
CA HIS A 338 17.74 3.42 -6.97
C HIS A 338 16.25 3.80 -6.92
N VAL A 339 15.49 3.17 -6.02
CA VAL A 339 14.08 3.49 -5.82
C VAL A 339 13.90 4.88 -5.18
N ASN A 340 13.06 5.72 -5.78
CA ASN A 340 12.66 7.00 -5.20
C ASN A 340 11.51 6.77 -4.19
N LEU A 341 11.86 6.60 -2.92
CA LEU A 341 10.89 6.31 -1.86
C LEU A 341 9.94 7.49 -1.61
N ASP A 342 10.42 8.74 -1.69
CA ASP A 342 9.58 9.91 -1.44
C ASP A 342 8.51 10.06 -2.52
N LEU A 343 8.86 9.78 -3.78
CA LEU A 343 7.90 9.71 -4.87
C LEU A 343 6.84 8.63 -4.61
N LEU A 344 7.24 7.43 -4.22
CA LEU A 344 6.29 6.36 -3.90
C LEU A 344 5.39 6.72 -2.71
N LYS A 345 5.95 7.35 -1.67
CA LYS A 345 5.21 7.81 -0.48
C LYS A 345 4.20 8.92 -0.80
N SER A 346 4.50 9.78 -1.78
CA SER A 346 3.59 10.86 -2.19
C SER A 346 2.28 10.34 -2.80
N GLY A 347 2.24 9.08 -3.24
CA GLY A 347 1.08 8.50 -3.91
C GLY A 347 0.86 9.05 -5.32
N VAL A 348 1.82 9.80 -5.87
CA VAL A 348 1.81 10.26 -7.25
C VAL A 348 1.77 9.04 -8.19
N PRO A 349 0.78 8.96 -9.10
CA PRO A 349 0.72 7.90 -10.09
C PRO A 349 1.88 8.03 -11.08
N THR A 350 2.79 7.06 -11.07
CA THR A 350 3.96 7.02 -11.97
C THR A 350 3.65 6.33 -13.29
N GLU A 351 2.62 5.48 -13.33
CA GLU A 351 2.25 4.66 -14.49
C GLU A 351 0.86 5.03 -15.01
N PHE A 352 0.66 4.85 -16.31
CA PHE A 352 -0.63 5.00 -16.96
C PHE A 352 -1.40 3.67 -16.95
N SER A 353 -2.72 3.73 -16.82
CA SER A 353 -3.55 2.53 -16.96
C SER A 353 -3.59 2.05 -18.41
N CYS A 354 -3.83 0.76 -18.63
CA CYS A 354 -3.98 0.19 -19.97
C CYS A 354 -5.05 0.92 -20.78
N ASP A 355 -6.23 1.15 -20.19
CA ASP A 355 -7.34 1.87 -20.84
C ASP A 355 -6.95 3.28 -21.31
N PHE A 356 -6.11 3.99 -20.54
CA PHE A 356 -5.65 5.33 -20.90
C PHE A 356 -4.60 5.29 -22.02
N LEU A 357 -3.71 4.30 -22.01
CA LEU A 357 -2.74 4.07 -23.10
C LEU A 357 -3.46 3.70 -24.40
N GLU A 358 -4.44 2.80 -24.36
CA GLU A 358 -5.26 2.43 -25.51
C GLU A 358 -6.02 3.63 -26.08
N ALA A 359 -6.63 4.45 -25.21
CA ALA A 359 -7.31 5.66 -25.63
C ALA A 359 -6.35 6.69 -26.28
N SER A 360 -5.11 6.78 -25.78
CA SER A 360 -4.08 7.64 -26.37
C SER A 360 -3.69 7.16 -27.77
N GLN A 361 -3.50 5.86 -27.96
CA GLN A 361 -3.23 5.25 -29.27
C GLN A 361 -4.40 5.43 -30.25
N HIS A 362 -5.63 5.36 -29.74
CA HIS A 362 -6.81 5.62 -30.55
C HIS A 362 -6.85 7.07 -31.03
N VAL A 363 -6.50 8.06 -30.19
CA VAL A 363 -6.43 9.47 -30.60
C VAL A 363 -5.38 9.70 -31.69
N LEU A 364 -4.24 9.00 -31.64
CA LEU A 364 -3.21 9.07 -32.67
C LEU A 364 -3.67 8.48 -34.01
N THR A 365 -4.34 7.34 -33.97
CA THR A 365 -4.78 6.61 -35.18
C THR A 365 -6.10 7.10 -35.76
N SER A 366 -6.98 7.65 -34.94
CA SER A 366 -8.28 8.22 -35.30
C SER A 366 -8.51 9.53 -34.55
N PRO A 367 -7.89 10.64 -35.01
CA PRO A 367 -7.96 11.92 -34.32
C PRO A 367 -9.40 12.44 -34.15
N PRO A 368 -9.72 13.09 -33.02
CA PRO A 368 -11.01 13.72 -32.85
C PRO A 368 -11.20 14.88 -33.84
N LEU A 369 -12.46 15.21 -34.11
CA LEU A 369 -12.83 16.37 -34.92
C LEU A 369 -12.31 17.65 -34.26
N ASP A 370 -11.65 18.48 -35.05
CA ASP A 370 -11.27 19.83 -34.60
C ASP A 370 -12.48 20.75 -34.61
N THR A 371 -12.98 21.11 -33.43
CA THR A 371 -14.12 22.01 -33.29
C THR A 371 -13.81 23.44 -33.73
N ASN A 372 -12.52 23.82 -33.77
CA ASN A 372 -12.07 25.17 -34.12
C ASN A 372 -11.54 25.24 -35.56
N LEU A 373 -11.65 24.18 -36.37
CA LEU A 373 -11.00 24.10 -37.69
C LEU A 373 -11.31 25.31 -38.59
N ALA A 374 -12.57 25.75 -38.60
CA ALA A 374 -13.03 26.87 -39.41
C ALA A 374 -12.55 28.24 -38.90
N ASP A 375 -12.22 28.34 -37.61
CA ASP A 375 -11.86 29.59 -36.93
C ASP A 375 -10.34 29.74 -36.76
N ARG A 376 -9.54 28.73 -37.16
CA ARG A 376 -8.08 28.80 -37.08
C ARG A 376 -7.52 29.78 -38.10
N VAL A 377 -6.76 30.75 -37.61
CA VAL A 377 -6.00 31.67 -38.43
C VAL A 377 -4.72 30.98 -38.94
N ASP A 378 -4.51 30.99 -40.25
CA ASP A 378 -3.28 30.49 -40.84
C ASP A 378 -2.13 31.48 -40.62
N LEU A 379 -1.15 31.06 -39.83
CA LEU A 379 0.08 31.77 -39.50
C LEU A 379 1.33 30.99 -39.95
N THR A 380 1.17 29.98 -40.83
CA THR A 380 2.26 29.13 -41.30
C THR A 380 3.34 29.86 -42.12
N HIS A 381 3.06 31.10 -42.52
CA HIS A 381 3.97 31.98 -43.24
C HIS A 381 4.95 32.74 -42.32
N LEU A 382 4.73 32.75 -41.01
CA LEU A 382 5.61 33.41 -40.04
C LEU A 382 6.78 32.50 -39.68
N LYS A 383 7.97 33.09 -39.49
CA LYS A 383 9.09 32.42 -38.84
C LYS A 383 8.77 32.24 -37.35
N VAL A 384 8.69 30.99 -36.92
CA VAL A 384 8.39 30.62 -35.54
C VAL A 384 9.64 30.00 -34.91
N TYR A 385 10.07 30.59 -33.80
CA TYR A 385 11.20 30.12 -32.99
C TYR A 385 10.66 29.47 -31.71
N THR A 386 10.98 28.20 -31.50
CA THR A 386 10.77 27.54 -30.19
C THR A 386 12.13 27.48 -29.49
N ILE A 387 12.19 27.86 -28.22
CA ILE A 387 13.44 27.99 -27.46
C ILE A 387 13.28 27.28 -26.12
N ASP A 388 13.93 26.13 -25.97
CA ASP A 388 13.81 25.26 -24.80
C ASP A 388 15.17 24.70 -24.37
N SER A 389 15.21 23.88 -23.32
CA SER A 389 16.39 23.07 -23.03
C SER A 389 16.62 22.03 -24.14
N GLU A 390 17.87 21.63 -24.38
CA GLU A 390 18.21 20.63 -25.41
C GLU A 390 17.46 19.29 -25.22
N ASP A 391 17.26 18.90 -23.96
CA ASP A 391 16.56 17.67 -23.56
C ASP A 391 15.02 17.79 -23.55
N ALA A 392 14.44 18.91 -23.99
CA ALA A 392 12.99 19.10 -23.96
C ALA A 392 12.27 18.33 -25.08
N ASP A 393 11.50 17.30 -24.75
CA ASP A 393 10.71 16.53 -25.71
C ASP A 393 9.32 17.16 -26.00
N GLU A 394 8.77 17.89 -25.03
CA GLU A 394 7.49 18.60 -25.12
C GLU A 394 7.78 20.08 -25.35
N ILE A 395 7.38 20.61 -26.51
CA ILE A 395 7.59 22.02 -26.89
C ILE A 395 6.24 22.72 -26.82
N ASP A 396 6.05 23.49 -25.76
CA ASP A 396 4.76 24.10 -25.43
C ASP A 396 4.57 25.47 -26.07
N ASP A 397 5.66 26.21 -26.31
CA ASP A 397 5.58 27.57 -26.82
C ASP A 397 6.56 27.90 -27.94
N GLY A 398 6.15 28.88 -28.75
CA GLY A 398 6.93 29.41 -29.86
C GLY A 398 6.62 30.88 -30.07
N LEU A 399 7.58 31.61 -30.64
CA LEU A 399 7.52 33.04 -30.82
C LEU A 399 7.70 33.42 -32.28
N SER A 400 6.93 34.41 -32.73
CA SER A 400 7.17 35.12 -34.00
C SER A 400 7.18 36.63 -33.74
N ALA A 401 7.90 37.39 -34.55
CA ALA A 401 7.86 38.85 -34.50
C ALA A 401 7.87 39.47 -35.90
N ALA A 402 7.31 40.67 -36.02
CA ALA A 402 7.39 41.49 -37.21
C ALA A 402 7.32 42.97 -36.84
N ARG A 403 8.02 43.80 -37.61
CA ARG A 403 7.89 45.26 -37.52
C ARG A 403 6.73 45.74 -38.39
N LEU A 404 5.83 46.51 -37.79
CA LEU A 404 4.68 47.11 -38.47
C LEU A 404 5.11 48.34 -39.30
N PRO A 405 4.30 48.78 -40.28
CA PRO A 405 4.61 49.96 -41.09
C PRO A 405 4.79 51.26 -40.30
N ASP A 406 4.18 51.36 -39.11
CA ASP A 406 4.32 52.50 -38.19
C ASP A 406 5.55 52.40 -37.27
N GLY A 407 6.38 51.37 -37.47
CA GLY A 407 7.60 51.13 -36.72
C GLY A 407 7.42 50.36 -35.41
N ARG A 408 6.17 50.11 -34.95
CA ARG A 408 5.92 49.28 -33.75
C ARG A 408 6.25 47.82 -34.03
N ILE A 409 6.53 47.06 -32.98
CA ILE A 409 6.78 45.62 -33.09
C ILE A 409 5.52 44.86 -32.67
N LYS A 410 5.13 43.91 -33.52
CA LYS A 410 4.10 42.91 -33.22
C LYS A 410 4.78 41.58 -32.93
N VAL A 411 4.39 40.97 -31.82
CA VAL A 411 4.85 39.63 -31.40
C VAL A 411 3.65 38.70 -31.38
N TRP A 412 3.86 37.46 -31.79
CA TRP A 412 2.92 36.37 -31.60
C TRP A 412 3.54 35.35 -30.66
N ILE A 413 2.81 35.02 -29.61
CA ILE A 413 3.13 33.95 -28.66
C ILE A 413 2.21 32.79 -29.02
N HIS A 414 2.78 31.74 -29.56
CA HIS A 414 2.07 30.53 -29.97
C HIS A 414 2.19 29.52 -28.85
N VAL A 415 1.07 29.14 -28.23
CA VAL A 415 1.04 28.07 -27.23
C VAL A 415 0.43 26.84 -27.89
N ALA A 416 1.04 25.67 -27.71
CA ALA A 416 0.52 24.41 -28.19
C ALA A 416 -0.95 24.21 -27.77
N ASP A 417 -1.76 23.62 -28.65
CA ASP A 417 -3.18 23.39 -28.40
C ASP A 417 -3.48 21.91 -28.16
N PRO A 418 -3.21 21.35 -26.96
CA PRO A 418 -3.56 19.96 -26.65
C PRO A 418 -5.09 19.74 -26.61
N THR A 419 -5.88 20.81 -26.46
CA THR A 419 -7.36 20.72 -26.42
C THR A 419 -7.95 20.28 -27.76
N ARG A 420 -7.21 20.50 -28.86
CA ARG A 420 -7.48 19.92 -30.18
C ARG A 420 -7.55 18.38 -30.16
N TRP A 421 -6.77 17.75 -29.30
CA TRP A 421 -6.59 16.28 -29.26
C TRP A 421 -7.34 15.62 -28.11
N VAL A 422 -7.72 16.39 -27.09
CA VAL A 422 -8.32 15.88 -25.85
C VAL A 422 -9.69 16.51 -25.64
N PRO A 423 -10.78 15.84 -26.09
CA PRO A 423 -12.13 16.33 -25.87
C PRO A 423 -12.48 16.39 -24.38
N SER A 424 -13.29 17.38 -23.99
CA SER A 424 -13.80 17.50 -22.63
C SER A 424 -14.54 16.22 -22.20
N MET A 425 -14.36 15.82 -20.94
CA MET A 425 -14.95 14.61 -20.33
C MET A 425 -14.44 13.26 -20.89
N HIS A 426 -13.53 13.28 -21.87
CA HIS A 426 -12.84 12.09 -22.34
C HIS A 426 -11.96 11.47 -21.24
N ILE A 427 -11.61 10.18 -21.36
CA ILE A 427 -10.71 9.53 -20.40
C ILE A 427 -9.36 10.25 -20.28
N LEU A 428 -8.86 10.77 -21.42
CA LEU A 428 -7.63 11.55 -21.45
C LEU A 428 -7.72 12.86 -20.64
N ASP A 429 -8.84 13.58 -20.76
CA ASP A 429 -9.12 14.80 -19.99
C ASP A 429 -9.22 14.53 -18.48
N LYS A 430 -9.92 13.45 -18.11
CA LYS A 430 -10.10 13.09 -16.69
C LYS A 430 -8.78 12.73 -16.02
N GLU A 431 -7.93 11.95 -16.69
CA GLU A 431 -6.64 11.56 -16.14
C GLU A 431 -5.65 12.73 -16.14
N ALA A 432 -5.63 13.58 -17.17
CA ALA A 432 -4.84 14.82 -17.17
C ALA A 432 -5.23 15.73 -16.00
N LYS A 433 -6.53 15.92 -15.73
CA LYS A 433 -7.03 16.64 -14.55
C LYS A 433 -6.57 15.98 -13.24
N ARG A 434 -6.58 14.65 -13.16
CA ARG A 434 -6.12 13.90 -11.98
C ARG A 434 -4.63 14.08 -11.73
N ARG A 435 -3.82 14.08 -12.79
CA ARG A 435 -2.36 14.30 -12.72
C ARG A 435 -1.99 15.76 -12.49
N SER A 436 -2.82 16.69 -12.96
CA SER A 436 -2.69 18.16 -12.85
C SER A 436 -1.47 18.78 -13.55
N THR A 437 -0.28 18.19 -13.42
CA THR A 437 0.96 18.69 -14.01
C THR A 437 1.94 17.55 -14.27
N SER A 438 2.87 17.74 -15.21
CA SER A 438 4.04 16.88 -15.37
C SER A 438 5.00 17.14 -14.20
N ILE A 439 5.59 16.08 -13.65
CA ILE A 439 6.51 16.17 -12.50
C ILE A 439 7.93 15.94 -13.00
N TYR A 440 8.79 16.93 -12.81
CA TYR A 440 10.20 16.89 -13.19
C TYR A 440 11.07 16.58 -11.97
N LEU A 441 11.83 15.48 -12.06
CA LEU A 441 12.76 15.02 -11.03
C LEU A 441 14.17 14.96 -11.61
N PRO A 442 15.23 15.02 -10.77
CA PRO A 442 16.61 14.82 -11.24
C PRO A 442 16.83 13.49 -11.96
N THR A 443 15.99 12.48 -11.67
CA THR A 443 16.07 11.14 -12.26
C THR A 443 15.18 10.95 -13.50
N GLY A 444 14.45 11.98 -13.93
CA GLY A 444 13.54 11.94 -15.08
C GLY A 444 12.20 12.63 -14.83
N ALA A 445 11.30 12.53 -15.80
CA ALA A 445 9.97 13.14 -15.73
C ALA A 445 8.85 12.11 -15.60
N ILE A 446 7.78 12.49 -14.92
CA ILE A 446 6.49 11.77 -14.90
C ILE A 446 5.51 12.65 -15.69
N PRO A 447 5.25 12.31 -16.96
CA PRO A 447 4.49 13.21 -17.81
C PRO A 447 2.99 13.14 -17.49
N MET A 448 2.29 14.23 -17.81
CA MET A 448 0.84 14.31 -17.69
C MET A 448 0.13 13.44 -18.73
N PHE A 449 0.69 13.35 -19.94
CA PHE A 449 0.23 12.50 -21.05
C PHE A 449 1.31 11.49 -21.43
N PRO A 450 0.99 10.41 -22.16
CA PRO A 450 2.02 9.52 -22.69
C PRO A 450 2.90 10.29 -23.68
N MET A 451 4.22 10.08 -23.60
CA MET A 451 5.18 10.85 -24.39
C MET A 451 4.91 10.81 -25.89
N GLU A 452 4.43 9.68 -26.40
CA GLU A 452 4.08 9.55 -27.82
C GLU A 452 2.97 10.54 -28.23
N LEU A 453 2.02 10.86 -27.35
CA LEU A 453 0.98 11.84 -27.64
C LEU A 453 1.51 13.27 -27.42
N ALA A 454 2.21 13.49 -26.31
CA ALA A 454 2.69 14.79 -25.87
C ALA A 454 3.76 15.38 -26.81
N SER A 455 4.82 14.62 -27.08
CA SER A 455 5.96 15.06 -27.92
C SER A 455 5.67 15.07 -29.41
N THR A 456 4.56 14.47 -29.87
CA THR A 456 4.24 14.40 -31.29
C THR A 456 3.19 15.43 -31.71
N VAL A 457 1.92 15.13 -31.46
CA VAL A 457 0.80 15.87 -32.02
C VAL A 457 0.38 17.05 -31.15
N MET A 458 0.75 17.02 -29.86
CA MET A 458 0.53 18.11 -28.91
C MET A 458 1.71 19.07 -28.81
N SER A 459 2.85 18.78 -29.44
CA SER A 459 4.08 19.59 -29.37
C SER A 459 4.25 20.45 -30.63
N LEU A 460 4.85 21.63 -30.47
CA LEU A 460 5.18 22.54 -31.57
C LEU A 460 6.42 22.05 -32.36
N ARG A 461 6.24 20.97 -33.12
CA ARG A 461 7.33 20.32 -33.86
C ARG A 461 7.84 21.15 -35.04
N GLN A 462 9.16 21.30 -35.11
CA GLN A 462 9.86 21.94 -36.21
C GLN A 462 9.49 21.32 -37.57
N GLY A 463 9.08 22.16 -38.52
CA GLY A 463 8.76 21.80 -39.90
C GLY A 463 7.36 21.23 -40.11
N TYR A 464 6.58 21.00 -39.04
CA TYR A 464 5.23 20.42 -39.14
C TYR A 464 4.15 21.48 -38.89
N GLU A 465 3.02 21.36 -39.60
CA GLU A 465 1.85 22.16 -39.28
C GLU A 465 1.26 21.72 -37.94
N THR A 466 1.14 22.65 -37.01
CA THR A 466 0.69 22.41 -35.65
C THR A 466 -0.41 23.40 -35.26
N CYS A 467 -1.35 22.91 -34.45
CA CYS A 467 -2.42 23.72 -33.90
C CYS A 467 -1.92 24.47 -32.66
N ALA A 468 -2.14 25.77 -32.62
CA ALA A 468 -1.75 26.62 -31.49
C ALA A 468 -2.88 27.57 -31.08
N LEU A 469 -2.91 27.89 -29.78
CA LEU A 469 -3.60 29.06 -29.26
C LEU A 469 -2.60 30.22 -29.25
N THR A 470 -2.81 31.20 -30.12
CA THR A 470 -1.88 32.31 -30.31
C THR A 470 -2.38 33.58 -29.63
N VAL A 471 -1.49 34.25 -28.91
CA VAL A 471 -1.67 35.61 -28.42
C VAL A 471 -0.80 36.55 -29.25
N SER A 472 -1.42 37.43 -30.03
CA SER A 472 -0.70 38.50 -30.72
C SER A 472 -0.72 39.78 -29.89
N ILE A 473 0.42 40.46 -29.79
CA ILE A 473 0.63 41.65 -28.96
C ILE A 473 1.36 42.69 -29.79
N ILE A 474 0.88 43.93 -29.77
CA ILE A 474 1.60 45.09 -30.30
C ILE A 474 2.12 45.90 -29.12
N PHE A 475 3.42 46.20 -29.11
CA PHE A 475 4.05 46.97 -28.06
C PHE A 475 4.17 48.46 -28.43
N HIS A 476 4.01 49.32 -27.43
CA HIS A 476 4.52 50.68 -27.53
C HIS A 476 6.05 50.68 -27.46
N PRO A 477 6.73 51.73 -27.97
CA PRO A 477 8.18 51.88 -27.83
C PRO A 477 8.67 51.90 -26.38
N THR A 478 7.79 52.22 -25.43
CA THR A 478 8.05 52.19 -23.99
C THR A 478 8.03 50.79 -23.38
N GLY A 479 7.60 49.78 -24.13
CA GLY A 479 7.42 48.40 -23.65
C GLY A 479 6.06 48.11 -23.02
N SER A 480 5.14 49.08 -22.93
CA SER A 480 3.75 48.78 -22.55
C SER A 480 3.00 48.09 -23.69
N ILE A 481 1.99 47.29 -23.33
CA ILE A 481 1.11 46.65 -24.31
C ILE A 481 0.18 47.72 -24.89
N ALA A 482 0.17 47.87 -26.21
CA ALA A 482 -0.78 48.73 -26.92
C ALA A 482 -2.06 47.98 -27.24
N GLU A 483 -1.92 46.78 -27.82
CA GLU A 483 -3.03 45.96 -28.30
C GLU A 483 -2.70 44.48 -28.06
N SER A 484 -3.73 43.67 -27.81
CA SER A 484 -3.58 42.22 -27.68
C SER A 484 -4.80 41.49 -28.22
N GLN A 485 -4.59 40.34 -28.85
CA GLN A 485 -5.66 39.49 -29.39
C GLN A 485 -5.31 38.01 -29.20
N VAL A 486 -6.28 37.20 -28.78
CA VAL A 486 -6.19 35.74 -28.68
C VAL A 486 -6.90 35.12 -29.88
N MET A 487 -6.31 34.09 -30.50
CA MET A 487 -6.89 33.37 -31.63
C MET A 487 -6.44 31.91 -31.68
N CYS A 488 -7.32 31.02 -32.12
CA CYS A 488 -6.92 29.70 -32.56
C CYS A 488 -6.16 29.85 -33.89
N SER A 489 -5.09 29.09 -34.08
CA SER A 489 -4.21 29.24 -35.24
C SER A 489 -3.59 27.92 -35.68
N THR A 490 -3.08 27.93 -36.90
CA THR A 490 -2.18 26.90 -37.46
C THR A 490 -0.84 27.56 -37.75
N ILE A 491 0.24 26.98 -37.25
CA ILE A 491 1.61 27.47 -37.42
C ILE A 491 2.52 26.36 -37.96
N ARG A 492 3.71 26.74 -38.43
CA ARG A 492 4.77 25.79 -38.80
C ARG A 492 6.09 26.22 -38.14
N PRO A 493 6.41 25.70 -36.93
CA PRO A 493 7.67 25.97 -36.23
C PRO A 493 8.87 25.88 -37.17
N THR A 494 9.62 26.97 -37.32
CA THR A 494 10.73 27.07 -38.27
C THR A 494 12.02 26.55 -37.66
N TYR A 495 12.27 26.92 -36.40
CA TYR A 495 13.45 26.55 -35.65
C TYR A 495 13.08 25.95 -34.29
N ARG A 496 13.76 24.86 -33.93
CA ARG A 496 13.87 24.37 -32.55
C ARG A 496 15.27 24.69 -32.05
N LEU A 497 15.36 25.66 -31.15
CA LEU A 497 16.62 26.16 -30.61
C LEU A 497 16.76 25.76 -29.15
N SER A 498 17.99 25.44 -28.75
CA SER A 498 18.36 25.54 -27.34
C SER A 498 18.54 27.01 -26.96
N TYR A 499 18.52 27.32 -25.66
CA TYR A 499 18.88 28.66 -25.17
C TYR A 499 20.26 29.11 -25.67
N ASP A 500 21.25 28.21 -25.68
CA ASP A 500 22.60 28.50 -26.17
C ASP A 500 22.61 28.78 -27.68
N ASN A 501 21.88 27.99 -28.46
CA ASN A 501 21.78 28.22 -29.91
C ASN A 501 21.09 29.55 -30.23
N ALA A 502 20.04 29.90 -29.48
CA ALA A 502 19.38 31.20 -29.64
C ALA A 502 20.31 32.36 -29.30
N LEU A 503 21.11 32.23 -28.24
CA LEU A 503 22.12 33.21 -27.87
C LEU A 503 23.22 33.34 -28.92
N GLU A 504 23.72 32.22 -29.44
CA GLU A 504 24.74 32.21 -30.50
C GLU A 504 24.22 32.90 -31.77
N LEU A 505 22.99 32.59 -32.19
CA LEU A 505 22.36 33.25 -33.34
C LEU A 505 22.25 34.77 -33.14
N LEU A 506 21.85 35.21 -31.94
CA LEU A 506 21.81 36.64 -31.60
C LEU A 506 23.20 37.30 -31.64
N GLN A 507 24.27 36.58 -31.31
CA GLN A 507 25.64 37.10 -31.34
C GLN A 507 26.22 37.15 -32.76
N MET A 508 25.83 36.23 -33.64
CA MET A 508 26.32 36.14 -35.01
C MET A 508 25.81 37.26 -35.92
N ASN A 509 24.73 37.96 -35.53
CA ASN A 509 24.16 39.09 -36.28
C ASN A 509 23.83 38.75 -37.76
N VAL A 510 23.25 37.56 -37.97
CA VAL A 510 22.78 37.05 -39.27
C VAL A 510 21.56 37.86 -39.76
N GLU A 511 21.65 38.48 -40.93
CA GLU A 511 20.60 39.36 -41.48
C GLU A 511 19.27 38.63 -41.73
N GLU A 512 19.35 37.37 -42.15
CA GLU A 512 18.18 36.54 -42.44
C GLU A 512 17.31 36.28 -41.20
N GLU A 513 17.86 36.41 -39.99
CA GLU A 513 17.15 36.18 -38.72
C GLU A 513 16.69 37.48 -38.03
N ALA A 514 16.42 38.52 -38.83
CA ALA A 514 15.90 39.82 -38.38
C ALA A 514 14.79 39.71 -37.31
N ASP A 515 13.88 38.74 -37.44
CA ASP A 515 12.75 38.56 -36.52
C ASP A 515 13.18 38.13 -35.11
N LEU A 516 14.27 37.36 -34.97
CA LEU A 516 14.80 36.96 -33.66
C LEU A 516 15.37 38.17 -32.90
N TYR A 517 16.01 39.12 -33.59
CA TYR A 517 16.47 40.36 -32.98
C TYR A 517 15.31 41.26 -32.56
N LEU A 518 14.20 41.26 -33.31
CA LEU A 518 12.99 41.98 -32.87
C LEU A 518 12.43 41.39 -31.57
N LEU A 519 12.50 40.06 -31.40
CA LEU A 519 12.11 39.41 -30.14
C LEU A 519 13.02 39.84 -28.98
N ASP A 520 14.34 39.87 -29.17
CA ASP A 520 15.30 40.36 -28.16
C ASP A 520 15.08 41.84 -27.82
N GLU A 521 14.92 42.71 -28.83
CA GLU A 521 14.60 44.14 -28.64
C GLU A 521 13.35 44.32 -27.77
N VAL A 522 12.27 43.61 -28.10
CA VAL A 522 11.03 43.66 -27.30
C VAL A 522 11.25 43.11 -25.89
N ALA A 523 12.00 42.02 -25.73
CA ALA A 523 12.27 41.42 -24.43
C ALA A 523 13.02 42.41 -23.50
N GLN A 524 14.03 43.11 -24.02
CA GLN A 524 14.81 44.11 -23.29
C GLN A 524 13.94 45.31 -22.89
N VAL A 525 13.19 45.88 -23.83
CA VAL A 525 12.31 47.03 -23.56
C VAL A 525 11.21 46.63 -22.57
N ARG A 526 10.63 45.43 -22.70
CA ARG A 526 9.62 44.91 -21.77
C ARG A 526 10.19 44.67 -20.37
N ARG A 527 11.44 44.20 -20.25
CA ARG A 527 12.14 44.05 -18.96
C ARG A 527 12.32 45.41 -18.30
N GLN A 528 12.81 46.42 -19.02
CA GLN A 528 12.98 47.78 -18.50
C GLN A 528 11.64 48.37 -18.05
N TRP A 529 10.58 48.20 -18.85
CA TRP A 529 9.24 48.62 -18.49
C TRP A 529 8.78 47.96 -17.18
N ARG A 530 8.96 46.64 -17.04
CA ARG A 530 8.62 45.90 -15.81
C ARG A 530 9.38 46.39 -14.59
N MET A 531 10.68 46.64 -14.71
CA MET A 531 11.51 47.15 -13.61
C MET A 531 11.10 48.57 -13.19
N GLY A 532 10.58 49.37 -14.11
CA GLY A 532 10.01 50.68 -13.82
C GLY A 532 8.63 50.62 -13.14
N GLN A 533 7.93 49.49 -13.24
CA GLN A 533 6.77 49.18 -12.40
C GLN A 533 7.27 48.53 -11.12
N VAL A 534 6.65 48.78 -9.96
CA VAL A 534 7.07 48.19 -8.67
C VAL A 534 7.06 46.66 -8.76
N SER A 535 8.21 46.07 -9.11
CA SER A 535 8.42 44.65 -9.30
C SER A 535 9.62 44.23 -8.45
N TYR A 536 9.46 43.13 -7.72
CA TYR A 536 10.55 42.49 -6.98
C TYR A 536 11.06 41.36 -7.86
N LEU A 537 12.24 41.55 -8.46
CA LEU A 537 12.98 40.47 -9.11
C LEU A 537 13.90 39.84 -8.05
N LEU A 538 13.62 38.60 -7.67
CA LEU A 538 14.55 37.80 -6.86
C LEU A 538 15.38 36.97 -7.83
N GLU A 539 16.62 37.38 -8.08
CA GLU A 539 17.61 36.53 -8.71
C GLU A 539 18.07 35.52 -7.66
N VAL A 540 17.75 34.24 -7.88
CA VAL A 540 18.28 33.14 -7.08
C VAL A 540 19.53 32.66 -7.80
N ASP A 541 20.70 33.09 -7.32
CA ASP A 541 21.98 32.55 -7.80
C ASP A 541 22.04 31.06 -7.44
N VAL A 542 21.95 30.20 -8.45
CA VAL A 542 22.17 28.76 -8.32
C VAL A 542 23.64 28.44 -8.62
N GLU A 543 24.56 29.26 -8.11
CA GLU A 543 25.98 28.92 -8.05
C GLU A 543 26.39 28.83 -6.59
N SER A 544 26.16 27.66 -6.01
CA SER A 544 26.87 27.23 -4.81
C SER A 544 27.11 25.73 -4.97
N PRO A 545 28.34 25.27 -5.21
CA PRO A 545 28.64 23.87 -5.05
C PRO A 545 28.37 23.54 -3.58
N VAL A 546 27.46 22.60 -3.36
CA VAL A 546 27.25 22.01 -2.04
C VAL A 546 28.57 21.32 -1.68
N THR A 547 29.39 21.99 -0.87
CA THR A 547 30.60 21.40 -0.24
C THR A 547 30.23 20.39 0.82
#